data_AF-A0A7S2Q3D2-F1
#
_entry.id   AF-A0A7S2Q3D2-F1
#
_cell.length_a   1.000
_cell.length_b   1.000
_cell.length_c   1.000
_cell.angle_alpha   90.00
_cell.angle_beta   90.00
_cell.angle_gamma   90.00
#
_symmetry.space_group_name_H-M   'P 1'
#
loop_
_entity.id
_entity.type
_entity.pdbx_description
1 polymer ?
#
loop_
_entity_poly.entity_id
_entity_poly.type
_entity_poly.pdbx_seq_one_letter_code
_entity_poly.pdbx_strand_id
1 'polypeptide(L)'
;PLAANFEAILKTTSMLPIRDPVFDSALAWQRNLIHKLRGKGDDIVDCANDGSAALMVVGEGEDEEDRPRDSDLCLVRVWCFTEAGPGALGEEREFRCGSGEVCDAIEFAMRHLAVGGTAAMACKGQRLQQLPGFEADQVYPILIQLEELTPNTELEGKPLAKMLPILRARKDAGNELFKKERFDVAYWRYMSVKVCIDEAVESLPPELRCGEFVLECADLRRTCGLNIAQCSLKLGKFAGVRPICEQILKEDPMCIKAMYRLAVASLELKEFAECEDYVRRILNLDSEHKDAVKLRQRSRAARKEAHAAEPIADGRGGQEAGAGPAAEKK
;
A
#
# COMPACT_ATOMS: atom_id res chain seq x y z
N PRO A 1 2.37 3.06 -20.56
CA PRO A 1 2.76 1.64 -20.48
C PRO A 1 1.59 0.71 -20.14
N LEU A 2 0.92 0.89 -18.99
CA LEU A 2 -0.24 0.06 -18.62
C LEU A 2 -1.38 0.13 -19.63
N ALA A 3 -1.80 1.33 -20.04
CA ALA A 3 -2.88 1.52 -21.02
C ALA A 3 -2.58 0.88 -22.40
N ALA A 4 -1.31 0.86 -22.82
CA ALA A 4 -0.91 0.27 -24.10
C ALA A 4 -0.87 -1.27 -24.04
N ASN A 5 -0.43 -1.85 -22.92
CA ASN A 5 -0.51 -3.30 -22.67
C ASN A 5 -1.98 -3.75 -22.60
N PHE A 6 -2.84 -2.92 -22.00
CA PHE A 6 -4.27 -3.13 -21.94
C PHE A 6 -4.94 -3.21 -23.31
N GLU A 7 -4.56 -2.33 -24.25
CA GLU A 7 -5.13 -2.37 -25.61
C GLU A 7 -4.74 -3.61 -26.39
N ALA A 8 -3.50 -4.08 -26.23
CA ALA A 8 -3.03 -5.30 -26.86
C ALA A 8 -3.84 -6.51 -26.36
N ILE A 9 -4.04 -6.60 -25.04
CA ILE A 9 -4.85 -7.65 -24.41
C ILE A 9 -6.31 -7.58 -24.86
N LEU A 10 -6.94 -6.40 -24.85
CA LEU A 10 -8.32 -6.24 -25.32
C LEU A 10 -8.49 -6.71 -26.77
N LYS A 11 -7.52 -6.41 -27.62
CA LYS A 11 -7.53 -6.82 -29.02
C LYS A 11 -7.52 -8.35 -29.12
N THR A 12 -6.73 -9.02 -28.28
CA THR A 12 -6.65 -10.49 -28.21
C THR A 12 -7.91 -11.11 -27.56
N THR A 13 -8.37 -10.59 -26.42
CA THR A 13 -9.57 -11.07 -25.71
C THR A 13 -10.82 -10.95 -26.58
N SER A 14 -10.94 -9.89 -27.39
CA SER A 14 -12.08 -9.68 -28.29
C SER A 14 -12.17 -10.66 -29.47
N MET A 15 -11.14 -11.48 -29.70
CA MET A 15 -11.13 -12.50 -30.75
C MET A 15 -11.43 -13.92 -30.21
N LEU A 16 -11.58 -14.09 -28.89
CA LEU A 16 -11.86 -15.38 -28.29
C LEU A 16 -13.35 -15.76 -28.47
N PRO A 17 -13.68 -16.95 -28.99
CA PRO A 17 -15.05 -17.34 -29.28
C PRO A 17 -15.72 -17.93 -28.02
N ILE A 18 -15.84 -17.14 -26.95
CA ILE A 18 -16.45 -17.56 -25.69
C ILE A 18 -17.88 -17.01 -25.66
N ARG A 19 -18.88 -17.89 -25.57
CA ARG A 19 -20.30 -17.51 -25.45
C ARG A 19 -20.73 -17.58 -24.00
N ASP A 20 -20.47 -16.51 -23.27
CA ASP A 20 -20.95 -16.31 -21.91
C ASP A 20 -21.42 -14.84 -21.76
N PRO A 21 -22.64 -14.56 -21.26
CA PRO A 21 -23.17 -13.20 -21.14
C PRO A 21 -22.35 -12.30 -20.20
N VAL A 22 -21.70 -12.89 -19.19
CA VAL A 22 -20.78 -12.21 -18.26
C VAL A 22 -19.47 -11.88 -18.98
N PHE A 23 -19.01 -12.75 -19.88
CA PHE A 23 -17.84 -12.52 -20.74
C PHE A 23 -18.05 -11.35 -21.72
N ASP A 24 -19.20 -11.28 -22.41
CA ASP A 24 -19.51 -10.16 -23.32
C ASP A 24 -19.64 -8.82 -22.57
N SER A 25 -20.20 -8.86 -21.36
CA SER A 25 -20.30 -7.70 -20.46
C SER A 25 -18.93 -7.27 -19.95
N ALA A 26 -18.06 -8.21 -19.57
CA ALA A 26 -16.67 -7.97 -19.16
C ALA A 26 -15.82 -7.33 -20.27
N LEU A 27 -16.00 -7.77 -21.53
CA LEU A 27 -15.27 -7.27 -22.68
C LEU A 27 -15.70 -5.86 -23.12
N ALA A 28 -17.02 -5.61 -23.11
CA ALA A 28 -17.57 -4.27 -23.30
C ALA A 28 -17.11 -3.32 -22.17
N TRP A 29 -17.00 -3.84 -20.95
CA TRP A 29 -16.57 -3.11 -19.78
C TRP A 29 -15.05 -2.80 -19.78
N GLN A 30 -14.19 -3.77 -20.14
CA GLN A 30 -12.74 -3.55 -20.31
C GLN A 30 -12.41 -2.50 -21.38
N ARG A 31 -13.21 -2.41 -22.47
CA ARG A 31 -13.10 -1.35 -23.49
C ARG A 31 -13.34 0.04 -22.90
N ASN A 32 -14.30 0.17 -21.97
CA ASN A 32 -14.55 1.42 -21.24
C ASN A 32 -13.43 1.75 -20.24
N LEU A 33 -12.85 0.76 -19.55
CA LEU A 33 -11.71 0.96 -18.64
C LEU A 33 -10.51 1.56 -19.35
N ILE A 34 -10.16 1.10 -20.56
CA ILE A 34 -9.06 1.69 -21.35
C ILE A 34 -9.35 3.16 -21.69
N HIS A 35 -10.58 3.45 -22.08
CA HIS A 35 -10.99 4.81 -22.42
C HIS A 35 -10.93 5.74 -21.20
N LYS A 36 -11.24 5.23 -19.99
CA LYS A 36 -11.11 5.95 -18.71
C LYS A 36 -9.67 6.07 -18.20
N LEU A 37 -8.86 5.01 -18.32
CA LEU A 37 -7.41 5.00 -17.99
C LEU A 37 -6.64 6.03 -18.82
N ARG A 38 -7.04 6.26 -20.07
CA ARG A 38 -6.49 7.30 -20.96
C ARG A 38 -6.85 8.72 -20.53
N GLY A 39 -7.97 8.89 -19.82
CA GLY A 39 -8.49 10.19 -19.40
C GLY A 39 -8.03 10.66 -18.02
N LYS A 40 -7.32 9.83 -17.23
CA LYS A 40 -7.19 10.02 -15.76
C LYS A 40 -8.56 10.29 -15.14
N GLY A 41 -9.47 9.31 -15.22
CA GLY A 41 -10.65 9.35 -14.36
C GLY A 41 -10.23 9.18 -12.90
N ASP A 42 -10.83 9.93 -11.98
CA ASP A 42 -10.55 9.88 -10.53
C ASP A 42 -10.85 8.50 -9.90
N ASP A 43 -11.52 7.60 -10.63
CA ASP A 43 -12.02 6.31 -10.15
C ASP A 43 -10.99 5.16 -10.16
N ILE A 44 -9.74 5.40 -10.57
CA ILE A 44 -8.73 4.34 -10.77
C ILE A 44 -7.66 4.38 -9.68
N VAL A 45 -7.50 3.26 -8.99
CA VAL A 45 -6.59 3.10 -7.85
C VAL A 45 -5.38 2.25 -8.24
N ASP A 46 -4.16 2.78 -8.07
CA ASP A 46 -2.94 1.96 -8.07
C ASP A 46 -2.80 1.26 -6.71
N CYS A 47 -3.24 0.01 -6.63
CA CYS A 47 -3.30 -0.73 -5.36
C CYS A 47 -1.90 -1.06 -4.82
N ALA A 48 -0.92 -1.23 -5.71
CA ALA A 48 0.43 -1.66 -5.36
C ALA A 48 1.41 -0.49 -5.20
N ASN A 49 1.06 0.71 -5.67
CA ASN A 49 1.89 1.93 -5.64
C ASN A 49 3.23 1.77 -6.38
N ASP A 50 3.27 0.83 -7.33
CA ASP A 50 4.39 0.54 -8.22
C ASP A 50 3.94 0.42 -9.69
N GLY A 51 2.67 0.74 -9.97
CA GLY A 51 2.03 0.58 -11.27
C GLY A 51 1.79 -0.87 -11.69
N SER A 52 2.02 -1.88 -10.84
CA SER A 52 1.83 -3.29 -11.19
C SER A 52 0.39 -3.78 -11.08
N ALA A 53 -0.50 -3.01 -10.45
CA ALA A 53 -1.91 -3.32 -10.27
C ALA A 53 -2.78 -2.05 -10.27
N ALA A 54 -3.63 -1.88 -11.27
CA ALA A 54 -4.63 -0.81 -11.32
C ALA A 54 -6.04 -1.39 -11.17
N LEU A 55 -6.81 -0.87 -10.22
CA LEU A 55 -8.18 -1.31 -9.91
C LEU A 55 -9.19 -0.21 -10.20
N MET A 56 -10.38 -0.62 -10.62
CA MET A 56 -11.56 0.21 -10.70
C MET A 56 -12.75 -0.57 -10.12
N VAL A 57 -13.63 0.10 -9.37
CA VAL A 57 -14.92 -0.46 -8.95
C VAL A 57 -15.95 -0.22 -10.06
N VAL A 58 -16.72 -1.24 -10.39
CA VAL A 58 -17.44 -1.34 -11.67
C VAL A 58 -18.90 -1.73 -11.54
N GLY A 59 -19.21 -2.49 -10.50
CA GLY A 59 -20.55 -2.69 -10.00
C GLY A 59 -20.57 -2.19 -8.56
N GLU A 60 -21.48 -1.27 -8.27
CA GLU A 60 -21.73 -0.81 -6.91
C GLU A 60 -22.33 -1.98 -6.12
N GLY A 61 -21.82 -2.19 -4.90
CA GLY A 61 -22.41 -3.13 -3.96
C GLY A 61 -23.61 -2.51 -3.24
N GLU A 62 -24.23 -3.29 -2.38
CA GLU A 62 -25.45 -2.87 -1.67
C GLU A 62 -25.18 -1.72 -0.69
N ASP A 63 -24.19 -1.89 0.20
CA ASP A 63 -23.83 -0.90 1.22
C ASP A 63 -22.30 -0.73 1.30
N GLU A 64 -21.80 0.50 1.17
CA GLU A 64 -20.38 0.80 1.30
C GLU A 64 -19.81 0.56 2.70
N GLU A 65 -20.66 0.52 3.73
CA GLU A 65 -20.25 0.19 5.10
C GLU A 65 -19.93 -1.30 5.26
N ASP A 66 -20.44 -2.17 4.37
CA ASP A 66 -20.21 -3.62 4.36
C ASP A 66 -18.93 -4.03 3.62
N ARG A 67 -17.87 -3.22 3.71
CA ARG A 67 -16.55 -3.60 3.16
C ARG A 67 -15.89 -4.66 4.05
N PRO A 68 -15.31 -5.73 3.47
CA PRO A 68 -14.60 -6.76 4.23
C PRO A 68 -13.52 -6.19 5.15
N ARG A 69 -13.60 -6.56 6.44
CA ARG A 69 -12.58 -6.28 7.45
C ARG A 69 -11.63 -7.46 7.58
N ASP A 70 -10.53 -7.23 8.27
CA ASP A 70 -9.54 -8.28 8.53
C ASP A 70 -10.16 -9.51 9.20
N SER A 71 -9.89 -10.67 8.61
CA SER A 71 -10.38 -11.99 9.03
C SER A 71 -11.86 -12.28 8.78
N ASP A 72 -12.63 -11.34 8.22
CA ASP A 72 -13.97 -11.62 7.70
C ASP A 72 -13.91 -12.71 6.63
N LEU A 73 -14.92 -13.57 6.58
CA LEU A 73 -15.01 -14.64 5.60
C LEU A 73 -15.68 -14.09 4.34
N CYS A 74 -15.00 -14.21 3.21
CA CYS A 74 -15.47 -13.70 1.92
C CYS A 74 -15.65 -14.86 0.95
N LEU A 75 -16.79 -14.87 0.25
CA LEU A 75 -16.98 -15.67 -0.95
C LEU A 75 -16.88 -14.75 -2.16
N VAL A 76 -15.91 -15.01 -3.03
CA VAL A 76 -15.72 -14.23 -4.26
C VAL A 76 -15.83 -15.12 -5.47
N ARG A 77 -16.32 -14.53 -6.56
CA ARG A 77 -16.24 -15.12 -7.89
C ARG A 77 -15.23 -14.36 -8.75
N VAL A 78 -14.37 -15.11 -9.43
CA VAL A 78 -13.21 -14.56 -10.14
C VAL A 78 -13.23 -14.95 -11.61
N TRP A 79 -12.96 -13.98 -12.49
CA TRP A 79 -12.75 -14.19 -13.92
C TRP A 79 -11.40 -13.63 -14.34
N CYS A 80 -10.48 -14.50 -14.77
CA CYS A 80 -9.19 -14.13 -15.32
C CYS A 80 -9.16 -14.41 -16.82
N PHE A 81 -8.60 -13.49 -17.60
CA PHE A 81 -8.52 -13.62 -19.05
C PHE A 81 -7.06 -13.67 -19.50
N THR A 82 -6.75 -14.56 -20.43
CA THR A 82 -5.42 -14.70 -21.03
C THR A 82 -5.52 -14.56 -22.56
N GLU A 83 -4.38 -14.41 -23.23
CA GLU A 83 -4.35 -14.38 -24.70
C GLU A 83 -4.83 -15.69 -25.34
N ALA A 84 -4.71 -16.82 -24.62
CA ALA A 84 -5.12 -18.13 -25.10
C ALA A 84 -6.62 -18.41 -24.90
N GLY A 85 -7.34 -17.56 -24.18
CA GLY A 85 -8.66 -17.91 -23.70
C GLY A 85 -8.96 -17.39 -22.30
N PRO A 86 -10.12 -17.76 -21.75
CA PRO A 86 -10.38 -17.57 -20.34
C PRO A 86 -9.43 -18.47 -19.51
N GLY A 87 -8.66 -17.90 -18.59
CA GLY A 87 -7.77 -18.68 -17.72
C GLY A 87 -8.54 -19.39 -16.61
N ALA A 88 -9.30 -18.62 -15.85
CA ALA A 88 -10.21 -19.09 -14.80
C ALA A 88 -11.51 -18.29 -14.93
N LEU A 89 -12.60 -18.90 -15.42
CA LEU A 89 -13.91 -18.24 -15.53
C LEU A 89 -14.80 -18.67 -14.39
N GLY A 90 -15.33 -17.71 -13.66
CA GLY A 90 -16.38 -17.95 -12.66
C GLY A 90 -15.91 -18.85 -11.52
N GLU A 91 -14.61 -18.89 -11.23
CA GLU A 91 -14.11 -19.70 -10.13
C GLU A 91 -14.49 -19.05 -8.81
N GLU A 92 -15.20 -19.80 -7.97
CA GLU A 92 -15.54 -19.40 -6.61
C GLU A 92 -14.38 -19.68 -5.65
N ARG A 93 -14.16 -18.74 -4.75
CA ARG A 93 -13.14 -18.83 -3.71
C ARG A 93 -13.69 -18.31 -2.41
N GLU A 94 -13.68 -19.18 -1.40
CA GLU A 94 -13.94 -18.83 -0.02
C GLU A 94 -12.60 -18.66 0.71
N PHE A 95 -12.41 -17.54 1.41
CA PHE A 95 -11.17 -17.26 2.15
C PHE A 95 -11.42 -16.20 3.23
N ARG A 96 -10.46 -16.07 4.16
CA ARG A 96 -10.47 -14.98 5.14
C ARG A 96 -9.70 -13.77 4.64
N CYS A 97 -10.31 -12.59 4.66
CA CYS A 97 -9.65 -11.36 4.23
C CYS A 97 -8.36 -11.11 5.03
N GLY A 98 -7.25 -10.81 4.33
CA GLY A 98 -5.94 -10.61 4.94
C GLY A 98 -5.20 -11.89 5.35
N SER A 99 -5.71 -13.08 5.02
CA SER A 99 -5.02 -14.35 5.30
C SER A 99 -3.81 -14.58 4.38
N GLY A 100 -3.85 -14.02 3.17
CA GLY A 100 -2.91 -14.33 2.11
C GLY A 100 -3.03 -15.77 1.60
N GLU A 101 -4.20 -16.38 1.71
CA GLU A 101 -4.52 -17.67 1.05
C GLU A 101 -4.74 -17.47 -0.45
N VAL A 102 -5.31 -16.33 -0.83
CA VAL A 102 -5.57 -15.94 -2.21
C VAL A 102 -4.49 -15.01 -2.75
N CYS A 103 -4.55 -14.72 -4.05
CA CYS A 103 -3.58 -13.85 -4.70
C CYS A 103 -3.72 -12.37 -4.31
N ASP A 104 -2.65 -11.61 -4.50
CA ASP A 104 -2.60 -10.18 -4.15
C ASP A 104 -3.72 -9.40 -4.84
N ALA A 105 -4.05 -9.74 -6.10
CA ALA A 105 -5.15 -9.09 -6.83
C ALA A 105 -6.50 -9.21 -6.11
N ILE A 106 -6.81 -10.38 -5.56
CA ILE A 106 -8.05 -10.60 -4.80
C ILE A 106 -8.00 -9.85 -3.47
N GLU A 107 -6.90 -9.94 -2.72
CA GLU A 107 -6.71 -9.21 -1.45
C GLU A 107 -6.80 -7.68 -1.62
N PHE A 108 -6.34 -7.15 -2.76
CA PHE A 108 -6.49 -5.73 -3.08
C PHE A 108 -7.95 -5.36 -3.31
N ALA A 109 -8.69 -6.17 -4.08
CA ALA A 109 -10.07 -5.87 -4.44
C ALA A 109 -11.00 -5.82 -3.22
N MET A 110 -10.79 -6.69 -2.22
CA MET A 110 -11.63 -6.74 -1.01
C MET A 110 -11.67 -5.43 -0.23
N ARG A 111 -10.70 -4.53 -0.42
CA ARG A 111 -10.67 -3.23 0.28
C ARG A 111 -11.56 -2.18 -0.35
N HIS A 112 -12.02 -2.44 -1.57
CA HIS A 112 -12.77 -1.49 -2.38
C HIS A 112 -14.18 -1.99 -2.68
N LEU A 113 -14.51 -3.24 -2.34
CA LEU A 113 -15.78 -3.87 -2.66
C LEU A 113 -16.69 -3.97 -1.45
N ALA A 114 -17.97 -3.65 -1.70
CA ALA A 114 -19.11 -4.03 -0.88
C ALA A 114 -19.74 -5.31 -1.43
N VAL A 115 -20.60 -5.97 -0.64
CA VAL A 115 -21.32 -7.17 -1.05
C VAL A 115 -22.14 -6.92 -2.31
N GLY A 116 -22.09 -7.85 -3.27
CA GLY A 116 -22.66 -7.72 -4.61
C GLY A 116 -21.80 -6.90 -5.58
N GLY A 117 -20.86 -6.11 -5.06
CA GLY A 117 -19.99 -5.24 -5.83
C GLY A 117 -18.99 -6.02 -6.68
N THR A 118 -18.61 -5.40 -7.80
CA THR A 118 -17.61 -5.98 -8.73
C THR A 118 -16.48 -5.01 -8.95
N ALA A 119 -15.25 -5.52 -8.88
CA ALA A 119 -14.03 -4.79 -9.20
C ALA A 119 -13.41 -5.39 -10.44
N ALA A 120 -12.81 -4.51 -11.22
CA ALA A 120 -11.97 -4.92 -12.31
C ALA A 120 -10.55 -4.44 -12.08
N MET A 121 -9.61 -5.32 -12.34
CA MET A 121 -8.22 -5.05 -12.12
C MET A 121 -7.38 -5.43 -13.33
N ALA A 122 -6.35 -4.62 -13.48
CA ALA A 122 -5.27 -4.69 -14.42
C ALA A 122 -3.99 -5.01 -13.67
N CYS A 123 -3.50 -6.24 -13.70
CA CYS A 123 -2.31 -6.58 -12.91
C CYS A 123 -1.31 -7.47 -13.64
N LYS A 124 -0.03 -7.36 -13.24
CA LYS A 124 1.01 -8.31 -13.65
C LYS A 124 0.73 -9.70 -13.10
N GLY A 125 1.08 -10.76 -13.84
CA GLY A 125 0.88 -12.15 -13.42
C GLY A 125 1.57 -12.52 -12.10
N GLN A 126 2.63 -11.81 -11.70
CA GLN A 126 3.23 -11.95 -10.37
C GLN A 126 2.23 -11.70 -9.22
N ARG A 127 1.15 -10.95 -9.46
CA ARG A 127 0.08 -10.67 -8.50
C ARG A 127 -1.02 -11.75 -8.50
N LEU A 128 -0.90 -12.75 -9.37
CA LEU A 128 -1.83 -13.85 -9.58
C LEU A 128 -1.23 -15.21 -9.23
N GLN A 129 -0.09 -15.29 -8.52
CA GLN A 129 0.68 -16.52 -8.29
C GLN A 129 -0.12 -17.70 -7.68
N GLN A 130 -1.21 -17.43 -6.96
CA GLN A 130 -2.09 -18.45 -6.38
C GLN A 130 -3.14 -18.98 -7.38
N LEU A 131 -3.16 -18.46 -8.61
CA LEU A 131 -3.93 -18.95 -9.73
C LEU A 131 -2.97 -19.52 -10.81
N PRO A 132 -3.30 -20.65 -11.43
CA PRO A 132 -2.43 -21.28 -12.42
C PRO A 132 -2.46 -20.53 -13.76
N GLY A 133 -1.36 -20.60 -14.53
CA GLY A 133 -1.35 -20.21 -15.94
C GLY A 133 -1.00 -18.74 -16.23
N PHE A 134 -0.33 -18.04 -15.32
CA PHE A 134 0.06 -16.64 -15.50
C PHE A 134 1.58 -16.44 -15.47
N GLU A 135 2.11 -15.78 -16.50
CA GLU A 135 3.50 -15.37 -16.59
C GLU A 135 3.75 -14.09 -15.78
N ALA A 136 4.83 -14.05 -15.00
CA ALA A 136 5.03 -13.04 -13.96
C ALA A 136 4.96 -11.58 -14.47
N ASP A 137 5.58 -11.29 -15.63
CA ASP A 137 5.70 -9.94 -16.18
C ASP A 137 4.61 -9.56 -17.18
N GLN A 138 3.78 -10.52 -17.60
CA GLN A 138 2.64 -10.24 -18.48
C GLN A 138 1.51 -9.61 -17.68
N VAL A 139 0.80 -8.67 -18.30
CA VAL A 139 -0.38 -8.03 -17.71
C VAL A 139 -1.61 -8.87 -18.06
N TYR A 140 -2.47 -9.08 -17.08
CA TYR A 140 -3.74 -9.79 -17.24
C TYR A 140 -4.88 -8.94 -16.67
N PRO A 141 -6.04 -8.94 -17.32
CA PRO A 141 -7.24 -8.40 -16.75
C PRO A 141 -7.92 -9.47 -15.89
N ILE A 142 -8.46 -9.04 -14.76
CA ILE A 142 -9.17 -9.87 -13.81
C ILE A 142 -10.43 -9.13 -13.33
N LEU A 143 -11.54 -9.84 -13.24
CA LEU A 143 -12.76 -9.38 -12.58
C LEU A 143 -12.95 -10.16 -11.30
N ILE A 144 -13.35 -9.46 -10.25
CA ILE A 144 -13.57 -10.01 -8.92
C ILE A 144 -14.90 -9.47 -8.44
N GLN A 145 -15.84 -10.36 -8.15
CA GLN A 145 -17.12 -10.02 -7.54
C GLN A 145 -17.14 -10.56 -6.11
N LEU A 146 -17.55 -9.72 -5.15
CA LEU A 146 -17.83 -10.15 -3.79
C LEU A 146 -19.28 -10.63 -3.71
N GLU A 147 -19.48 -11.94 -3.52
CA GLU A 147 -20.82 -12.54 -3.50
C GLU A 147 -21.39 -12.58 -2.09
N GLU A 148 -20.59 -13.05 -1.12
CA GLU A 148 -21.01 -13.14 0.28
C GLU A 148 -19.93 -12.62 1.22
N LEU A 149 -20.37 -11.99 2.31
CA LEU A 149 -19.53 -11.53 3.40
C LEU A 149 -20.11 -12.01 4.73
N THR A 150 -19.29 -12.73 5.51
CA THR A 150 -19.61 -13.08 6.89
C THR A 150 -18.63 -12.37 7.83
N PRO A 151 -19.09 -11.36 8.60
CA PRO A 151 -18.25 -10.63 9.53
C PRO A 151 -17.61 -11.54 10.59
N ASN A 152 -16.34 -11.27 10.91
CA ASN A 152 -15.62 -11.97 11.94
C ASN A 152 -15.85 -11.33 13.32
N THR A 153 -16.63 -12.01 14.15
CA THR A 153 -17.02 -11.57 15.50
C THR A 153 -16.08 -12.07 16.61
N GLU A 154 -14.94 -12.67 16.24
CA GLU A 154 -14.01 -13.31 17.19
C GLU A 154 -13.49 -12.37 18.29
N LEU A 155 -13.45 -11.06 18.08
CA LEU A 155 -12.95 -10.09 19.06
C LEU A 155 -14.07 -9.36 19.81
N GLU A 156 -15.31 -9.45 19.34
CA GLU A 156 -16.42 -8.62 19.82
C GLU A 156 -16.78 -8.94 21.28
N GLY A 157 -16.93 -7.89 22.08
CA GLY A 157 -17.30 -7.98 23.49
C GLY A 157 -16.30 -8.71 24.40
N LYS A 158 -15.11 -9.07 23.89
CA LYS A 158 -14.10 -9.78 24.68
C LYS A 158 -13.26 -8.80 25.50
N PRO A 159 -12.87 -9.14 26.73
CA PRO A 159 -11.91 -8.36 27.49
C PRO A 159 -10.51 -8.44 26.86
N LEU A 160 -9.68 -7.41 27.05
CA LEU A 160 -8.32 -7.31 26.49
C LEU A 160 -7.47 -8.58 26.71
N ALA A 161 -7.54 -9.17 27.91
CA ALA A 161 -6.81 -10.39 28.26
C ALA A 161 -7.13 -11.58 27.33
N LYS A 162 -8.35 -11.66 26.79
CA LYS A 162 -8.76 -12.71 25.84
C LYS A 162 -8.50 -12.31 24.38
N MET A 163 -8.46 -11.02 24.08
CA MET A 163 -8.13 -10.50 22.74
C MET A 163 -6.63 -10.61 22.43
N LEU A 164 -5.77 -10.37 23.43
CA LEU A 164 -4.33 -10.31 23.26
C LEU A 164 -3.70 -11.53 22.55
N PRO A 165 -4.03 -12.79 22.93
CA PRO A 165 -3.50 -13.96 22.22
C PRO A 165 -3.89 -14.00 20.73
N ILE A 166 -5.13 -13.62 20.41
CA ILE A 166 -5.64 -13.58 19.03
C ILE A 166 -4.88 -12.51 18.23
N LEU A 167 -4.74 -11.31 18.79
CA LEU A 167 -4.03 -10.20 18.15
C LEU A 167 -2.53 -10.51 17.94
N ARG A 168 -1.89 -11.20 18.90
CA ARG A 168 -0.52 -11.70 18.74
C ARG A 168 -0.41 -12.68 17.57
N ALA A 169 -1.32 -13.65 17.49
CA ALA A 169 -1.38 -14.60 16.39
C ALA A 169 -1.60 -13.92 15.03
N ARG A 170 -2.45 -12.88 14.96
CA ARG A 170 -2.64 -12.07 13.74
C ARG A 170 -1.37 -11.33 13.34
N LYS A 171 -0.66 -10.74 14.31
CA LYS A 171 0.67 -10.13 14.07
C LYS A 171 1.69 -11.17 13.62
N ASP A 172 1.64 -12.41 14.11
CA ASP A 172 2.53 -13.49 13.67
C ASP A 172 2.22 -13.93 12.23
N ALA A 173 0.94 -14.06 11.86
CA ALA A 173 0.55 -14.27 10.47
C ALA A 173 1.08 -13.16 9.53
N GLY A 174 1.02 -11.89 9.98
CA GLY A 174 1.65 -10.77 9.27
C GLY A 174 3.16 -10.95 9.07
N ASN A 175 3.87 -11.51 10.05
CA ASN A 175 5.31 -11.79 9.92
C ASN A 175 5.57 -12.87 8.86
N GLU A 176 4.72 -13.89 8.78
CA GLU A 176 4.85 -14.92 7.74
C GLU A 176 4.59 -14.35 6.34
N LEU A 177 3.60 -13.48 6.19
CA LEU A 177 3.36 -12.74 4.94
C LEU A 177 4.56 -11.86 4.56
N PHE A 178 5.15 -11.18 5.55
CA PHE A 178 6.34 -10.36 5.33
C PHE A 178 7.53 -11.19 4.85
N LYS A 179 7.76 -12.37 5.42
CA LYS A 179 8.83 -13.31 4.98
C LYS A 179 8.62 -13.81 3.56
N LYS A 180 7.35 -13.97 3.14
CA LYS A 180 6.95 -14.32 1.76
C LYS A 180 6.99 -13.11 0.80
N GLU A 181 7.49 -11.96 1.25
CA GLU A 181 7.56 -10.71 0.49
C GLU A 181 6.19 -10.14 0.05
N ARG A 182 5.10 -10.61 0.68
CA ARG A 182 3.74 -10.08 0.48
C ARG A 182 3.50 -8.87 1.37
N PHE A 183 4.33 -7.84 1.17
CA PHE A 183 4.41 -6.68 2.07
C PHE A 183 3.11 -5.91 2.22
N ASP A 184 2.28 -5.86 1.18
CA ASP A 184 1.03 -5.11 1.24
C ASP A 184 -0.02 -5.85 2.08
N VAL A 185 -0.22 -7.15 1.89
CA VAL A 185 -1.11 -7.96 2.74
C VAL A 185 -0.60 -7.94 4.20
N ALA A 186 0.71 -8.05 4.41
CA ALA A 186 1.32 -7.93 5.74
C ALA A 186 1.05 -6.55 6.38
N TYR A 187 1.19 -5.46 5.62
CA TYR A 187 0.91 -4.09 6.07
C TYR A 187 -0.50 -3.99 6.65
N TRP A 188 -1.51 -4.45 5.91
CA TRP A 188 -2.91 -4.36 6.36
C TRP A 188 -3.21 -5.24 7.55
N ARG A 189 -2.60 -6.42 7.62
CA ARG A 189 -2.71 -7.31 8.78
C ARG A 189 -2.19 -6.62 10.06
N TYR A 190 -1.03 -5.97 10.00
CA TYR A 190 -0.51 -5.19 11.14
C TYR A 190 -1.37 -3.96 11.45
N MET A 191 -1.90 -3.31 10.42
CA MET A 191 -2.78 -2.16 10.58
C MET A 191 -4.05 -2.57 11.35
N SER A 192 -4.69 -3.65 10.94
CA SER A 192 -5.87 -4.20 11.61
C SER A 192 -5.60 -4.46 13.09
N VAL A 193 -4.49 -5.14 13.42
CA VAL A 193 -4.12 -5.37 14.83
C VAL A 193 -3.97 -4.06 15.59
N LYS A 194 -3.33 -3.04 14.98
CA LYS A 194 -3.16 -1.73 15.60
C LYS A 194 -4.50 -1.05 15.88
N VAL A 195 -5.41 -1.01 14.91
CA VAL A 195 -6.75 -0.40 15.07
C VAL A 195 -7.57 -1.13 16.12
N CYS A 196 -7.61 -2.46 16.08
CA CYS A 196 -8.32 -3.24 17.12
C CYS A 196 -7.79 -2.94 18.52
N ILE A 197 -6.48 -2.72 18.69
CA ILE A 197 -5.91 -2.33 19.99
C ILE A 197 -6.34 -0.91 20.38
N ASP A 198 -6.24 0.05 19.45
CA ASP A 198 -6.62 1.44 19.71
C ASP A 198 -8.09 1.54 20.15
N GLU A 199 -9.00 0.90 19.41
CA GLU A 199 -10.44 0.84 19.73
C GLU A 199 -10.72 0.12 21.07
N ALA A 200 -10.04 -1.01 21.31
CA ALA A 200 -10.24 -1.78 22.54
C ALA A 200 -9.72 -1.03 23.78
N VAL A 201 -8.67 -0.23 23.67
CA VAL A 201 -8.16 0.60 24.78
C VAL A 201 -9.02 1.85 24.97
N GLU A 202 -9.49 2.47 23.88
CA GLU A 202 -10.34 3.67 23.94
C GLU A 202 -11.73 3.36 24.52
N SER A 203 -12.28 2.18 24.27
CA SER A 203 -13.55 1.74 24.84
C SER A 203 -13.50 1.42 26.35
N LEU A 204 -12.30 1.33 26.95
CA LEU A 204 -12.17 1.10 28.40
C LEU A 204 -12.47 2.37 29.21
N PRO A 205 -13.11 2.22 30.40
CA PRO A 205 -13.18 3.28 31.40
C PRO A 205 -11.78 3.82 31.75
N PRO A 206 -11.61 5.14 31.98
CA PRO A 206 -10.29 5.74 32.26
C PRO A 206 -9.50 5.05 33.38
N GLU A 207 -10.19 4.52 34.39
CA GLU A 207 -9.61 3.83 35.55
C GLU A 207 -9.00 2.46 35.17
N LEU A 208 -9.43 1.88 34.05
CA LEU A 208 -8.95 0.59 33.53
C LEU A 208 -7.97 0.76 32.36
N ARG A 209 -7.59 1.99 32.00
CA ARG A 209 -6.58 2.29 30.97
C ARG A 209 -5.15 2.21 31.51
N CYS A 210 -4.96 1.59 32.67
CA CYS A 210 -3.66 1.28 33.25
C CYS A 210 -3.65 -0.18 33.72
N GLY A 211 -2.47 -0.80 33.70
CA GLY A 211 -2.29 -2.20 34.08
C GLY A 211 -1.52 -3.01 33.05
N GLU A 212 -1.18 -4.24 33.43
CA GLU A 212 -0.32 -5.15 32.66
C GLU A 212 -0.83 -5.38 31.22
N PHE A 213 -2.11 -5.71 31.06
CA PHE A 213 -2.68 -5.95 29.73
C PHE A 213 -2.68 -4.72 28.83
N VAL A 214 -2.81 -3.51 29.39
CA VAL A 214 -2.74 -2.26 28.62
C VAL A 214 -1.31 -1.99 28.17
N LEU A 215 -0.32 -2.26 29.02
CA LEU A 215 1.09 -2.18 28.65
C LEU A 215 1.44 -3.19 27.56
N GLU A 216 0.97 -4.43 27.66
CA GLU A 216 1.13 -5.44 26.61
C GLU A 216 0.49 -5.01 25.28
N CYS A 217 -0.71 -4.42 25.33
CA CYS A 217 -1.36 -3.84 24.15
C CYS A 217 -0.52 -2.71 23.56
N ALA A 218 0.02 -1.81 24.38
CA ALA A 218 0.87 -0.72 23.92
C ALA A 218 2.15 -1.24 23.23
N ASP A 219 2.78 -2.28 23.77
CA ASP A 219 3.96 -2.91 23.18
C ASP A 219 3.65 -3.64 21.86
N LEU A 220 2.53 -4.36 21.80
CA LEU A 220 2.07 -5.01 20.58
C LEU A 220 1.72 -3.97 19.50
N ARG A 221 1.04 -2.89 19.87
CA ARG A 221 0.70 -1.76 18.99
C ARG A 221 1.97 -1.09 18.46
N ARG A 222 2.96 -0.81 19.30
CA ARG A 222 4.27 -0.25 18.90
C ARG A 222 4.97 -1.20 17.92
N THR A 223 4.98 -2.50 18.21
CA THR A 223 5.55 -3.52 17.34
C THR A 223 4.87 -3.56 15.98
N CYS A 224 3.53 -3.50 15.94
CA CYS A 224 2.78 -3.41 14.69
C CYS A 224 3.11 -2.12 13.94
N GLY A 225 3.14 -0.96 14.61
CA GLY A 225 3.54 0.31 13.99
C GLY A 225 4.94 0.26 13.37
N LEU A 226 5.91 -0.35 14.06
CA LEU A 226 7.23 -0.61 13.51
C LEU A 226 7.15 -1.48 12.23
N ASN A 227 6.38 -2.57 12.26
CA ASN A 227 6.25 -3.44 11.09
C ASN A 227 5.50 -2.78 9.92
N ILE A 228 4.48 -1.97 10.20
CA ILE A 228 3.77 -1.15 9.19
C ILE A 228 4.77 -0.22 8.51
N ALA A 229 5.56 0.54 9.28
CA ALA A 229 6.60 1.41 8.72
C ALA A 229 7.62 0.63 7.87
N GLN A 230 7.99 -0.59 8.28
CA GLN A 230 8.87 -1.45 7.48
C GLN A 230 8.22 -1.88 6.16
N CYS A 231 6.94 -2.24 6.17
CA CYS A 231 6.19 -2.59 4.96
C CYS A 231 6.06 -1.37 4.04
N SER A 232 5.76 -0.18 4.58
CA SER A 232 5.69 1.06 3.81
C SER A 232 7.00 1.36 3.08
N LEU A 233 8.15 1.17 3.73
CA LEU A 233 9.45 1.30 3.06
C LEU A 233 9.63 0.29 1.91
N LYS A 234 9.18 -0.96 2.10
CA LYS A 234 9.25 -2.01 1.07
C LYS A 234 8.31 -1.75 -0.11
N LEU A 235 7.20 -1.06 0.13
CA LEU A 235 6.19 -0.69 -0.87
C LEU A 235 6.44 0.69 -1.51
N GLY A 236 7.57 1.34 -1.20
CA GLY A 236 7.86 2.70 -1.70
C GLY A 236 6.93 3.79 -1.17
N LYS A 237 6.14 3.51 -0.13
CA LYS A 237 5.17 4.44 0.50
C LYS A 237 5.90 5.31 1.55
N PHE A 238 6.92 6.05 1.12
CA PHE A 238 7.85 6.75 2.03
C PHE A 238 7.18 7.85 2.88
N ALA A 239 6.27 8.62 2.28
CA ALA A 239 5.56 9.70 3.00
C ALA A 239 4.73 9.16 4.19
N GLY A 240 4.19 7.94 4.08
CA GLY A 240 3.40 7.30 5.14
C GLY A 240 4.23 6.83 6.35
N VAL A 241 5.55 6.72 6.23
CA VAL A 241 6.43 6.25 7.31
C VAL A 241 6.53 7.26 8.45
N ARG A 242 6.59 8.54 8.10
CA ARG A 242 6.81 9.66 9.03
C ARG A 242 5.82 9.69 10.20
N PRO A 243 4.49 9.80 9.98
CA PRO A 243 3.53 9.90 11.08
C PRO A 243 3.57 8.68 12.01
N ILE A 244 3.84 7.49 11.46
CA ILE A 244 3.90 6.24 12.24
C ILE A 244 5.11 6.24 13.17
N CYS A 245 6.29 6.53 12.63
CA CYS A 245 7.53 6.48 13.41
C CYS A 245 7.66 7.67 14.37
N GLU A 246 7.18 8.85 14.01
CA GLU A 246 7.13 9.99 14.94
C GLU A 246 6.22 9.71 16.13
N GLN A 247 5.05 9.09 15.93
CA GLN A 247 4.19 8.69 17.03
C GLN A 247 4.90 7.71 17.97
N ILE A 248 5.64 6.74 17.43
CA ILE A 248 6.44 5.81 18.23
C ILE A 248 7.54 6.56 19.00
N LEU A 249 8.22 7.53 18.38
CA LEU A 249 9.28 8.31 19.04
C LEU A 249 8.77 9.28 20.11
N LYS A 250 7.49 9.69 20.07
CA LYS A 250 6.88 10.44 21.18
C LYS A 250 6.76 9.59 22.45
N GLU A 251 6.59 8.28 22.28
CA GLU A 251 6.42 7.32 23.38
C GLU A 251 7.75 6.68 23.80
N ASP A 252 8.62 6.39 22.83
CA ASP A 252 9.96 5.84 23.01
C ASP A 252 10.98 6.64 22.17
N PRO A 253 11.51 7.76 22.70
CA PRO A 253 12.46 8.61 21.98
C PRO A 253 13.77 7.95 21.58
N MET A 254 14.10 6.81 22.21
CA MET A 254 15.33 6.06 21.99
C MET A 254 15.15 4.89 21.01
N CYS A 255 13.97 4.76 20.40
CA CYS A 255 13.67 3.69 19.45
C CYS A 255 14.54 3.79 18.17
N ILE A 256 15.67 3.09 18.14
CA ILE A 256 16.59 3.07 16.98
C ILE A 256 15.87 2.61 15.71
N LYS A 257 14.98 1.61 15.80
CA LYS A 257 14.23 1.11 14.63
C LYS A 257 13.34 2.18 14.01
N ALA A 258 12.67 3.01 14.81
CA ALA A 258 11.83 4.09 14.30
C ALA A 258 12.69 5.20 13.67
N MET A 259 13.77 5.62 14.33
CA MET A 259 14.72 6.60 13.78
C MET A 259 15.34 6.12 12.47
N TYR A 260 15.73 4.85 12.40
CA TYR A 260 16.35 4.28 11.20
C TYR A 260 15.37 4.29 10.02
N ARG A 261 14.11 3.92 10.24
CA ARG A 261 13.09 3.93 9.18
C ARG A 261 12.74 5.33 8.71
N LEU A 262 12.69 6.31 9.62
CA LEU A 262 12.57 7.73 9.26
C LEU A 262 13.75 8.19 8.40
N ALA A 263 14.98 7.86 8.82
CA ALA A 263 16.18 8.20 8.06
C ALA A 263 16.16 7.62 6.64
N VAL A 264 15.70 6.38 6.47
CA VAL A 264 15.53 5.76 5.15
C VAL A 264 14.46 6.48 4.35
N ALA A 265 13.28 6.74 4.92
CA ALA A 265 12.21 7.45 4.23
C ALA A 265 12.64 8.87 3.80
N SER A 266 13.30 9.62 4.67
CA SER A 266 13.83 10.96 4.36
C SER A 266 14.90 10.92 3.27
N LEU A 267 15.75 9.88 3.22
CA LEU A 267 16.68 9.72 2.10
C LEU A 267 15.95 9.57 0.76
N GLU A 268 14.95 8.68 0.70
CA GLU A 268 14.19 8.41 -0.52
C GLU A 268 13.33 9.62 -0.94
N LEU A 269 12.89 10.44 0.02
CA LEU A 269 12.23 11.73 -0.19
C LEU A 269 13.19 12.89 -0.49
N LYS A 270 14.50 12.64 -0.56
CA LYS A 270 15.57 13.64 -0.78
C LYS A 270 15.68 14.71 0.32
N GLU A 271 15.18 14.43 1.51
CA GLU A 271 15.27 15.26 2.72
C GLU A 271 16.60 14.98 3.44
N PHE A 272 17.71 15.30 2.78
CA PHE A 272 19.05 14.86 3.21
C PHE A 272 19.47 15.36 4.61
N ALA A 273 19.04 16.57 5.00
CA ALA A 273 19.34 17.13 6.31
C ALA A 273 18.68 16.33 7.43
N GLU A 274 17.40 16.00 7.25
CA GLU A 274 16.63 15.22 8.22
C GLU A 274 17.13 13.77 8.31
N CYS A 275 17.51 13.18 7.17
CA CYS A 275 18.17 11.88 7.13
C CYS A 275 19.47 11.86 7.99
N GLU A 276 20.36 12.84 7.80
CA GLU A 276 21.60 12.95 8.58
C GLU A 276 21.35 13.20 10.07
N ASP A 277 20.30 13.94 10.42
CA ASP A 277 19.92 14.18 11.81
C ASP A 277 19.46 12.90 12.52
N TYR A 278 18.61 12.09 11.89
CA TYR A 278 18.22 10.80 12.44
C TYR A 278 19.40 9.83 12.52
N VAL A 279 20.24 9.76 11.48
CA VAL A 279 21.45 8.92 11.50
C VAL A 279 22.40 9.31 12.62
N ARG A 280 22.62 10.61 12.84
CA ARG A 280 23.43 11.12 13.94
C ARG A 280 22.87 10.70 15.29
N ARG A 281 21.55 10.83 15.49
CA ARG A 281 20.89 10.37 16.72
C ARG A 281 21.07 8.88 16.96
N ILE A 282 20.94 8.05 15.91
CA ILE A 282 21.18 6.60 16.00
C ILE A 282 22.62 6.33 16.42
N LEU A 283 23.61 6.94 15.77
CA LEU A 283 25.02 6.72 16.06
C LEU A 283 25.48 7.26 17.43
N ASN A 284 24.72 8.19 18.02
CA ASN A 284 24.93 8.61 19.40
C ASN A 284 24.44 7.56 20.42
N LEU A 285 23.44 6.75 20.06
CA LEU A 285 22.91 5.68 20.91
C LEU A 285 23.63 4.35 20.68
N ASP A 286 23.99 4.05 19.44
CA ASP A 286 24.72 2.87 19.01
C ASP A 286 25.75 3.27 17.94
N SER A 287 26.98 3.51 18.37
CA SER A 287 28.08 3.96 17.52
C SER A 287 28.52 2.90 16.49
N GLU A 288 28.20 1.63 16.71
CA GLU A 288 28.56 0.52 15.83
C GLU A 288 27.42 0.08 14.90
N HIS A 289 26.31 0.83 14.86
CA HIS A 289 25.15 0.52 14.03
C HIS A 289 25.47 0.55 12.52
N LYS A 290 25.87 -0.60 11.98
CA LYS A 290 26.40 -0.77 10.61
C LYS A 290 25.51 -0.16 9.53
N ASP A 291 24.20 -0.35 9.65
CA ASP A 291 23.26 0.13 8.63
C ASP A 291 23.09 1.65 8.66
N ALA A 292 23.25 2.29 9.82
CA ALA A 292 23.19 3.74 9.94
C ALA A 292 24.44 4.38 9.34
N VAL A 293 25.61 3.76 9.53
CA VAL A 293 26.87 4.17 8.88
C VAL A 293 26.74 4.10 7.35
N LYS A 294 26.21 2.99 6.82
CA LYS A 294 25.97 2.83 5.38
C LYS A 294 24.96 3.85 4.85
N LEU A 295 23.87 4.08 5.59
CA LEU A 295 22.84 5.06 5.22
C LEU A 295 23.43 6.48 5.15
N ARG A 296 24.31 6.84 6.09
CA ARG A 296 25.06 8.11 6.06
C ARG A 296 25.85 8.28 4.78
N GLN A 297 26.59 7.25 4.38
CA GLN A 297 27.40 7.27 3.16
C GLN A 297 26.51 7.44 1.91
N ARG A 298 25.40 6.70 1.84
CA ARG A 298 24.40 6.84 0.76
C ARG A 298 23.81 8.25 0.70
N SER A 299 23.41 8.82 1.84
CA SER A 299 22.85 10.17 1.92
C SER A 299 23.83 11.24 1.42
N ARG A 300 25.11 11.14 1.81
CA ARG A 300 26.16 12.06 1.34
C ARG A 300 26.44 11.96 -0.15
N ALA A 301 26.44 10.73 -0.70
CA ALA A 301 26.61 10.52 -2.13
C ALA A 301 25.44 11.13 -2.90
N ALA A 302 24.20 10.79 -2.53
CA ALA A 302 22.99 11.29 -3.17
C ALA A 302 22.87 12.83 -3.09
N ARG A 303 23.26 13.44 -1.97
CA ARG A 303 23.28 14.91 -1.81
C ARG A 303 24.28 15.59 -2.75
N LYS A 304 25.46 15.00 -2.96
CA LYS A 304 26.48 15.53 -3.89
C LYS A 304 25.98 15.44 -5.34
N GLU A 305 25.39 14.31 -5.71
CA GLU A 305 24.80 14.11 -7.04
C GLU A 305 23.65 15.10 -7.29
N ALA A 306 22.77 15.31 -6.32
CA ALA A 306 21.69 16.29 -6.43
C ALA A 306 22.20 17.71 -6.65
N HIS A 307 23.23 18.15 -5.90
CA HIS A 307 23.84 19.48 -6.07
C HIS A 307 24.60 19.62 -7.39
N ALA A 308 25.17 18.53 -7.92
CA ALA A 308 25.84 18.56 -9.23
C ALA A 308 24.85 18.60 -10.41
N ALA A 309 23.61 18.13 -10.20
CA ALA A 309 22.56 18.11 -11.19
C ALA A 309 21.72 19.40 -11.24
N GLU A 310 21.86 20.30 -10.26
CA GLU A 310 21.23 21.62 -10.33
C GLU A 310 21.91 22.46 -11.43
N PRO A 311 21.18 22.92 -12.46
CA PRO A 311 21.77 23.73 -13.51
C PRO A 311 22.26 25.05 -12.92
N ILE A 312 23.50 25.42 -13.25
CA ILE A 312 24.06 26.74 -12.97
C ILE A 312 23.12 27.76 -13.62
N ALA A 313 22.32 28.46 -12.83
CA ALA A 313 21.56 29.61 -13.30
C ALA A 313 22.56 30.63 -13.83
N ASP A 314 22.60 30.79 -15.16
CA ASP A 314 23.55 31.64 -15.87
C ASP A 314 23.35 33.10 -15.42
N GLY A 315 24.24 33.56 -14.55
CA GLY A 315 24.37 34.96 -14.17
C GLY A 315 24.96 35.76 -15.32
N ARG A 316 24.17 36.00 -16.38
CA ARG A 316 24.49 36.97 -17.44
C ARG A 316 23.26 37.72 -17.91
N GLY A 317 23.04 38.88 -17.30
CA GLY A 317 22.26 39.98 -17.86
C GLY A 317 22.38 41.16 -16.91
N GLY A 318 22.92 42.31 -17.24
CA GLY A 318 23.59 42.81 -18.44
C GLY A 318 24.08 44.21 -18.03
N GLN A 319 25.34 44.53 -18.34
CA GLN A 319 25.80 45.91 -18.30
C GLN A 319 25.04 46.68 -19.39
N GLU A 320 24.22 47.67 -19.01
CA GLU A 320 23.88 48.77 -19.91
C GLU A 320 24.47 50.07 -19.37
N ALA A 321 25.45 50.56 -20.11
CA ALA A 321 26.00 51.89 -19.98
C ALA A 321 25.09 52.89 -20.71
N GLY A 322 24.68 53.94 -19.99
CA GLY A 322 24.62 55.33 -20.46
C GLY A 322 23.61 55.73 -21.55
N ALA A 323 22.63 56.55 -21.16
CA ALA A 323 22.31 57.82 -21.85
C ALA A 323 21.38 58.68 -20.96
N GLY A 324 21.80 59.91 -20.64
CA GLY A 324 20.88 60.95 -20.13
C GLY A 324 19.87 61.38 -21.21
N PRO A 325 18.87 62.23 -20.89
CA PRO A 325 19.19 63.65 -20.77
C PRO A 325 18.34 64.49 -19.78
N ALA A 326 18.89 65.68 -19.52
CA ALA A 326 18.25 66.98 -19.40
C ALA A 326 17.18 67.26 -18.31
N ALA A 327 17.43 68.41 -17.67
CA ALA A 327 16.63 69.11 -16.70
C ALA A 327 15.24 69.53 -17.20
N GLU A 328 14.28 69.61 -16.28
CA GLU A 328 13.41 70.78 -16.20
C GLU A 328 12.80 70.99 -14.79
N LYS A 329 12.43 72.24 -14.57
CA LYS A 329 12.25 72.96 -13.30
C LYS A 329 10.96 72.62 -12.55
N LYS A 330 11.01 72.59 -11.22
CA LYS A 330 10.36 73.57 -10.32
C LYS A 330 10.77 73.32 -8.87
#